data_AF-A0AAE0WCB0-F1
#
_entry.id   AF-A0AAE0WCB0-F1
#
_cell.length_a   1.000
_cell.length_b   1.000
_cell.length_c   1.000
_cell.angle_alpha   90.00
_cell.angle_beta   90.00
_cell.angle_gamma   90.00
#
_symmetry.space_group_name_H-M   'P 1'
#
loop_
_entity.id
_entity.type
_entity.pdbx_description
1 polymer ?
#
loop_
_entity_poly.entity_id
_entity_poly.type
_entity_poly.pdbx_seq_one_letter_code
_entity_poly.pdbx_strand_id
1 'polypeptide(L)'
;MIAVPEHIFNAMENWGLITYSENGMLYQEGVTSEVSKNFAAILIAHEISHQIDARVYASFCVSVRFIWVLFVYICDFNACYEWFGNLVTPEWWDDLWLNEGFATYMMFLGVDAVTPEWKMVV
;
A
#
# COMPACT_ATOMS: atom_id res chain seq x y z
N MET A 1 -6.37 12.52 -2.97
CA MET A 1 -5.20 12.62 -2.07
C MET A 1 -5.06 14.08 -1.64
N ILE A 2 -4.76 14.34 -0.37
CA ILE A 2 -4.63 15.71 0.17
C ILE A 2 -3.56 15.75 1.26
N ALA A 3 -2.74 16.81 1.28
CA ALA A 3 -1.81 17.09 2.37
C ALA A 3 -2.49 17.94 3.45
N VAL A 4 -2.27 17.59 4.71
CA VAL A 4 -2.84 18.23 5.90
C VAL A 4 -1.70 18.68 6.82
N PRO A 5 -1.67 19.95 7.29
CA PRO A 5 -0.57 20.51 8.09
C PRO A 5 -0.36 19.85 9.46
N GLU A 6 -1.43 19.39 10.11
CA GLU A 6 -1.40 18.75 11.44
C GLU A 6 -2.00 17.35 11.39
N HIS A 7 -1.29 16.43 10.73
CA HIS A 7 -1.69 15.02 10.66
C HIS A 7 -1.00 14.22 11.78
N ILE A 8 -1.79 13.51 12.60
CA ILE A 8 -1.28 12.72 13.75
C ILE A 8 -0.47 11.48 13.33
N PHE A 9 -0.71 10.99 12.11
CA PHE A 9 0.08 9.96 11.43
C PHE A 9 0.77 10.56 10.21
N ASN A 10 1.58 9.78 9.48
CA ASN A 10 2.17 10.27 8.24
C ASN A 10 1.16 10.24 7.07
N ALA A 11 0.24 9.29 7.07
CA ALA A 11 -0.86 9.21 6.12
C ALA A 11 -2.02 8.35 6.66
N MET A 12 -3.13 8.30 5.91
CA MET A 12 -4.28 7.43 6.16
C MET A 12 -5.04 7.14 4.86
N GLU A 13 -5.37 5.87 4.65
CA GLU A 13 -5.95 5.25 3.45
C GLU A 13 -7.45 5.48 3.27
N ASN A 14 -7.97 6.60 3.75
CA ASN A 14 -9.38 6.96 3.66
C ASN A 14 -9.90 6.83 2.22
N TRP A 15 -11.04 6.15 2.06
CA TRP A 15 -11.52 5.73 0.75
C TRP A 15 -11.90 6.92 -0.14
N GLY A 16 -11.28 7.00 -1.32
CA GLY A 16 -11.47 8.11 -2.26
C GLY A 16 -10.77 9.42 -1.87
N LEU A 17 -10.21 9.52 -0.66
CA LEU A 17 -9.49 10.70 -0.19
C LEU A 17 -8.39 10.33 0.82
N ILE A 18 -7.31 9.74 0.32
CA ILE A 18 -6.12 9.49 1.13
C ILE A 18 -5.57 10.82 1.68
N THR A 19 -5.33 10.87 2.99
CA THR A 19 -4.77 12.04 3.68
C THR A 19 -3.31 11.80 4.01
N TYR A 20 -2.48 12.83 3.85
CA TYR A 20 -1.04 12.80 4.16
C TYR A 20 -0.67 13.96 5.06
N SER A 21 0.39 13.81 5.85
CA SER A 21 1.11 14.96 6.38
C SER A 21 1.81 15.71 5.25
N GLU A 22 2.08 17.01 5.41
CA GLU A 22 2.84 17.78 4.42
C GLU A 22 4.20 17.14 4.11
N ASN A 23 4.88 16.64 5.14
CA ASN A 23 6.17 15.94 5.01
C ASN A 23 6.05 14.59 4.29
N GLY A 24 4.86 13.97 4.30
CA GLY A 24 4.59 12.68 3.68
C GLY A 24 4.23 12.76 2.19
N MET A 25 3.95 13.95 1.65
CA MET A 25 3.46 14.10 0.26
C MET A 25 4.15 15.20 -0.53
N LEU A 26 4.56 16.31 0.10
CA LEU A 26 5.10 17.46 -0.61
C LEU A 26 6.59 17.28 -0.93
N TYR A 27 6.96 17.57 -2.17
CA TYR A 27 8.34 17.55 -2.65
C TYR A 27 8.69 18.87 -3.34
N GLN A 28 9.86 19.42 -3.01
CA GLN A 28 10.42 20.58 -3.67
C GLN A 28 11.90 20.35 -4.01
N GLU A 29 12.24 20.49 -5.29
CA GLU A 29 13.62 20.35 -5.77
C GLU A 29 14.54 21.38 -5.11
N GLY A 30 15.72 20.92 -4.66
CA GLY A 30 16.71 21.76 -3.98
C GLY A 30 16.39 22.09 -2.51
N VAL A 31 15.20 21.72 -2.00
CA VAL A 31 14.81 21.91 -0.59
C VAL A 31 14.63 20.56 0.10
N THR A 32 13.86 19.65 -0.51
CA THR A 32 13.57 18.32 0.03
C THR A 32 14.75 17.39 -0.21
N SER A 33 15.19 16.67 0.83
CA SER A 33 16.27 15.68 0.70
C SER A 33 15.83 14.47 -0.14
N GLU A 34 16.76 13.80 -0.81
CA GLU A 34 16.46 12.55 -1.54
C GLU A 34 15.89 11.47 -0.60
N VAL A 35 16.32 11.42 0.66
CA VAL A 35 15.74 10.50 1.66
C VAL A 35 14.26 10.81 1.90
N SER A 36 13.92 12.09 2.05
CA SER A 36 12.53 12.54 2.25
C SER A 36 11.68 12.30 1.00
N LYS A 37 12.24 12.51 -0.19
CA LYS A 37 11.59 12.19 -1.47
C LYS A 37 11.27 10.69 -1.58
N ASN A 38 12.25 9.84 -1.27
CA ASN A 38 12.05 8.39 -1.27
C ASN A 38 11.01 7.99 -0.24
N PHE A 39 11.06 8.56 0.97
CA PHE A 39 10.06 8.33 2.01
C PHE A 39 8.65 8.70 1.55
N ALA A 40 8.47 9.87 0.93
CA ALA A 40 7.17 10.29 0.41
C ALA A 40 6.65 9.34 -0.68
N ALA A 41 7.50 8.90 -1.61
CA ALA A 41 7.12 7.94 -2.65
C ALA A 41 6.72 6.58 -2.08
N ILE A 42 7.46 6.08 -1.09
CA ILE A 42 7.18 4.84 -0.35
C ILE A 42 5.83 4.98 0.36
N LEU A 43 5.63 6.04 1.15
CA LEU A 43 4.38 6.27 1.87
C LEU A 43 3.18 6.40 0.93
N ILE A 44 3.35 7.11 -0.19
CA ILE A 44 2.31 7.20 -1.22
C ILE A 44 1.95 5.80 -1.76
N ALA A 45 2.96 4.99 -2.06
CA ALA A 45 2.74 3.63 -2.53
C ALA A 45 2.09 2.71 -1.48
N HIS A 46 2.37 2.91 -0.18
CA HIS A 46 1.69 2.22 0.92
C HIS A 46 0.19 2.48 0.89
N GLU A 47 -0.20 3.75 0.94
CA GLU A 47 -1.62 4.12 1.02
C GLU A 47 -2.39 3.81 -0.26
N ILE A 48 -1.72 3.90 -1.41
CA ILE A 48 -2.30 3.46 -2.68
C ILE A 48 -2.50 1.94 -2.67
N SER A 49 -1.60 1.16 -2.05
CA SER A 49 -1.73 -0.31 -1.98
C SER A 49 -3.00 -0.75 -1.27
N HIS A 50 -3.46 0.02 -0.28
CA HIS A 50 -4.78 -0.17 0.36
C HIS A 50 -5.98 0.08 -0.58
N GLN A 51 -5.77 0.71 -1.75
CA GLN A 51 -6.81 0.98 -2.75
C GLN A 51 -6.79 0.01 -3.96
N ILE A 52 -5.76 -0.85 -4.10
CA ILE A 52 -5.57 -1.62 -5.34
C ILE A 52 -6.49 -2.85 -5.40
N ASP A 53 -7.27 -2.94 -6.48
CA ASP A 53 -8.12 -4.09 -6.79
C ASP A 53 -7.27 -5.35 -7.07
N ALA A 54 -7.55 -6.43 -6.33
CA ALA A 54 -6.93 -7.73 -6.51
C ALA A 54 -7.08 -8.29 -7.94
N ARG A 55 -7.99 -7.76 -8.78
CA ARG A 55 -8.13 -8.08 -10.21
C ARG A 55 -6.96 -7.63 -11.06
N VAL A 56 -6.29 -6.52 -10.72
CA VAL A 56 -5.02 -6.14 -11.36
C VAL A 56 -3.91 -7.13 -10.96
N TYR A 57 -4.04 -7.72 -9.75
CA TYR A 57 -3.11 -8.71 -9.22
C TYR A 57 -3.36 -10.16 -9.65
N ALA A 58 -4.58 -10.56 -9.99
CA ALA A 58 -4.86 -11.92 -10.47
C ALA A 58 -4.03 -12.28 -11.73
N SER A 59 -3.66 -11.28 -12.55
CA SER A 59 -2.73 -11.45 -13.67
C SER A 59 -1.25 -11.54 -13.24
N PHE A 60 -0.87 -11.08 -12.05
CA PHE A 60 0.50 -11.14 -11.50
C PHE A 60 0.72 -12.34 -10.56
N CYS A 61 -0.29 -12.75 -9.80
CA CYS A 61 -0.19 -13.84 -8.81
C CYS A 61 -0.16 -15.25 -9.41
N VAL A 62 -0.26 -15.41 -10.73
CA VAL A 62 0.00 -16.70 -11.41
C VAL A 62 1.44 -17.20 -11.13
N SER A 63 2.33 -16.32 -10.65
CA SER A 63 3.73 -16.62 -10.33
C SER A 63 3.99 -17.06 -8.88
N VAL A 64 3.08 -16.83 -7.92
CA VAL A 64 3.27 -17.15 -6.48
C VAL A 64 2.22 -18.16 -6.00
N ARG A 65 2.45 -19.42 -6.38
CA ARG A 65 1.53 -20.55 -6.17
C ARG A 65 1.23 -20.90 -4.70
N PHE A 66 1.99 -20.36 -3.74
CA PHE A 66 1.88 -20.69 -2.31
C PHE A 66 0.97 -19.75 -1.52
N ILE A 67 0.82 -18.48 -1.92
CA ILE A 67 -0.05 -17.52 -1.22
C ILE A 67 -1.53 -17.75 -1.56
N TRP A 68 -1.82 -18.17 -2.80
CA TRP A 68 -3.18 -18.46 -3.26
C TRP A 68 -3.90 -19.56 -2.48
N VAL A 69 -3.18 -20.58 -2.02
CA VAL A 69 -3.79 -21.71 -1.30
C VAL A 69 -4.24 -21.30 0.11
N LEU A 70 -3.49 -20.40 0.76
CA LEU A 70 -3.86 -19.86 2.07
C LEU A 70 -5.03 -18.87 1.96
N PHE A 71 -5.06 -18.10 0.86
CA PHE A 71 -6.09 -17.10 0.58
C PHE A 71 -7.48 -17.72 0.38
N VAL A 72 -7.55 -18.82 -0.37
CA VAL A 72 -8.79 -19.57 -0.65
C VAL A 72 -9.34 -20.26 0.61
N TYR A 73 -8.50 -20.50 1.62
CA TYR A 73 -8.93 -21.10 2.89
C TYR A 73 -9.52 -20.09 3.88
N ILE A 74 -9.19 -18.81 3.73
CA ILE A 74 -9.59 -17.73 4.64
C ILE A 74 -10.77 -16.93 4.06
N CYS A 75 -10.80 -16.74 2.73
CA CYS A 75 -11.85 -16.01 2.04
C CYS A 75 -12.70 -16.99 1.23
N ASP A 76 -13.98 -17.15 1.59
CA ASP A 76 -14.96 -17.86 0.77
C ASP A 76 -14.87 -17.36 -0.68
N PHE A 77 -14.96 -18.29 -1.65
CA PHE A 77 -14.66 -18.14 -3.08
C PHE A 77 -15.19 -16.87 -3.80
N ASN A 78 -16.13 -16.12 -3.22
CA ASN A 78 -16.66 -14.87 -3.76
C ASN A 78 -16.04 -13.58 -3.16
N ALA A 79 -15.34 -13.66 -2.02
CA ALA A 79 -14.73 -12.52 -1.31
C ALA A 79 -13.24 -12.29 -1.68
N CYS A 80 -12.64 -13.18 -2.47
CA CYS A 80 -11.21 -13.10 -2.83
C CYS A 80 -10.86 -11.98 -3.83
N TYR A 81 -11.82 -11.18 -4.25
CA TYR A 81 -11.68 -10.20 -5.32
C TYR A 81 -11.50 -8.76 -4.82
N GLU A 82 -11.22 -8.59 -3.53
CA GLU A 82 -11.58 -7.38 -2.81
C GLU A 82 -10.41 -6.81 -1.97
N TRP A 83 -10.38 -5.48 -1.87
CA TRP A 83 -9.31 -4.61 -1.35
C TRP A 83 -8.92 -4.88 0.12
N PHE A 84 -7.67 -5.25 0.44
CA PHE A 84 -7.18 -5.21 1.84
C PHE A 84 -7.16 -3.77 2.35
N GLY A 85 -7.78 -3.53 3.49
CA GLY A 85 -8.07 -2.17 3.95
C GLY A 85 -9.57 -1.95 3.96
N ASN A 86 -10.06 -1.21 2.97
CA ASN A 86 -11.42 -0.67 2.95
C ASN A 86 -12.52 -1.69 2.56
N LEU A 87 -12.22 -2.75 1.80
CA LEU A 87 -13.25 -3.73 1.36
C LEU A 87 -13.15 -5.06 2.09
N VAL A 88 -11.94 -5.53 2.31
CA VAL A 88 -11.56 -6.60 3.22
C VAL A 88 -10.95 -5.93 4.42
N THR A 89 -11.81 -5.60 5.37
CA THR A 89 -11.42 -5.14 6.70
C THR A 89 -11.19 -6.37 7.59
N PRO A 90 -10.12 -6.41 8.41
CA PRO A 90 -9.96 -7.46 9.39
C PRO A 90 -11.17 -7.49 10.33
N GLU A 91 -11.60 -8.69 10.71
CA GLU A 91 -12.73 -8.84 11.64
C GLU A 91 -12.41 -8.20 13.00
N TRP A 92 -11.14 -8.22 13.39
CA TRP A 92 -10.65 -7.63 14.63
C TRP A 92 -9.24 -7.05 14.50
N TRP A 93 -8.87 -6.18 15.45
CA TRP A 93 -7.58 -5.48 15.46
C TRP A 93 -6.36 -6.41 15.56
N ASP A 94 -6.53 -7.63 16.08
CA ASP A 94 -5.46 -8.63 16.13
C ASP A 94 -5.01 -9.06 14.72
N ASP A 95 -5.88 -8.92 13.73
CA ASP A 95 -5.62 -9.24 12.32
C ASP A 95 -5.24 -8.02 11.47
N LEU A 96 -4.93 -6.88 12.10
CA LEU A 96 -4.50 -5.65 11.41
C LEU A 96 -3.30 -5.89 10.47
N TRP A 97 -2.46 -6.87 10.78
CA TRP A 97 -1.33 -7.27 9.95
C TRP A 97 -1.74 -7.67 8.52
N LEU A 98 -2.98 -8.15 8.31
CA LEU A 98 -3.48 -8.49 6.97
C LEU A 98 -3.53 -7.25 6.08
N ASN A 99 -3.93 -6.11 6.63
CA ASN A 99 -3.99 -4.86 5.89
C ASN A 99 -2.60 -4.22 5.79
N GLU A 100 -1.99 -3.93 6.95
CA GLU A 100 -0.74 -3.16 6.98
C GLU A 100 0.45 -3.95 6.43
N GLY A 101 0.51 -5.26 6.70
CA GLY A 101 1.57 -6.13 6.18
C GLY A 101 1.46 -6.31 4.66
N PHE A 102 0.25 -6.46 4.14
CA PHE A 102 0.03 -6.55 2.70
C PHE A 102 0.37 -5.23 2.00
N ALA A 103 -0.12 -4.09 2.51
CA ALA A 103 0.20 -2.77 1.96
C ALA A 103 1.71 -2.50 1.97
N THR A 104 2.39 -2.84 3.07
CA THR A 104 3.85 -2.72 3.18
C THR A 104 4.57 -3.55 2.13
N TYR A 105 4.16 -4.81 1.93
CA TYR A 105 4.77 -5.68 0.93
C TYR A 105 4.58 -5.12 -0.48
N MET A 106 3.36 -4.69 -0.81
CA MET A 106 3.03 -4.17 -2.15
C MET A 106 3.68 -2.83 -2.46
N MET A 107 3.84 -1.99 -1.45
CA MET A 107 4.55 -0.73 -1.57
C MET A 107 5.96 -0.92 -2.14
N PHE A 108 6.74 -1.87 -1.62
CA PHE A 108 8.10 -2.11 -2.11
C PHE A 108 8.12 -2.62 -3.55
N LEU A 109 7.21 -3.52 -3.92
CA LEU A 109 7.08 -4.00 -5.30
C LEU A 109 6.65 -2.87 -6.26
N GLY A 110 5.71 -2.03 -5.83
CA GLY A 110 5.20 -0.91 -6.62
C GLY A 110 6.26 0.15 -6.87
N VAL A 111 7.02 0.52 -5.84
CA VAL A 111 8.13 1.48 -5.96
C VAL A 111 9.24 0.91 -6.84
N ASP A 112 9.61 -0.37 -6.69
CA ASP A 112 10.65 -0.98 -7.53
C ASP A 112 10.22 -1.08 -9.02
N ALA A 113 8.93 -1.30 -9.28
CA ALA A 113 8.40 -1.33 -10.64
C ALA A 113 8.41 0.05 -11.32
N VAL A 114 8.22 1.15 -10.57
CA VAL A 114 8.17 2.52 -11.10
C VAL A 114 9.56 3.17 -11.12
N THR A 115 10.39 2.89 -10.11
CA THR A 115 11.73 3.44 -9.91
C THR A 115 12.74 2.32 -9.60
N PRO A 116 13.05 1.43 -10.57
CA PRO A 116 13.95 0.29 -10.37
C PRO A 116 15.38 0.70 -10.00
N GLU A 117 15.78 1.91 -10.33
CA GLU A 117 17.09 2.47 -9.98
C GLU A 117 17.29 2.69 -8.47
N TRP A 118 16.22 2.78 -7.70
CA TRP A 118 16.29 2.93 -6.23
C TRP A 118 16.61 1.61 -5.51
N LYS A 119 16.42 0.46 -6.16
CA LYS A 119 16.74 -0.88 -5.64
C LYS A 119 16.18 -1.11 -4.24
N MET A 120 14.88 -0.90 -4.11
CA MET A 120 14.19 -0.95 -2.82
C MET A 120 13.95 -2.38 -2.34
N VAL A 121 13.95 -3.35 -3.27
CA VAL A 121 13.92 -4.79 -2.99
C VAL A 121 15.34 -5.34 -3.20
N VAL A 122 15.88 -6.02 -2.19
CA VAL A 122 17.22 -6.65 -2.21
C VAL A 122 17.15 -8.03 -2.84
#